data_AF-A0A426URR8-F1
#
_entry.id   AF-A0A426URR8-F1
#
_cell.length_a   1.000
_cell.length_b   1.000
_cell.length_c   1.000
_cell.angle_alpha   90.00
_cell.angle_beta   90.00
_cell.angle_gamma   90.00
#
_symmetry.space_group_name_H-M   'P 1'
#
loop_
_entity.id
_entity.type
_entity.pdbx_description
1 polymer ?
#
loop_
_entity_poly.entity_id
_entity_poly.type
_entity_poly.pdbx_seq_one_letter_code
_entity_poly.pdbx_strand_id
1 'polypeptide(L)' 'MLTHTWRKSSRSGPNGACVEARLGDEGVEIRDTKLTVSPILRASRADWASLLRTSGR' A
#
# COMPACT_ATOMS: atom_id res chain seq x y z
N MET A 1 0.76 11.31 -4.11
CA MET A 1 -0.10 10.54 -5.05
C MET A 1 0.58 9.20 -5.34
N LEU A 2 -0.16 8.11 -5.52
CA LEU A 2 0.43 6.81 -5.89
C LEU A 2 0.71 6.78 -7.40
N THR A 3 1.73 6.01 -7.80
CA THR A 3 2.09 5.70 -9.19
C THR A 3 2.25 4.19 -9.34
N HIS A 4 2.69 3.69 -10.49
CA HIS A 4 3.01 2.27 -10.70
C HIS A 4 4.30 1.81 -9.98
N THR A 5 5.00 2.72 -9.29
CA THR A 5 6.18 2.41 -8.46
C THR A 5 5.76 2.25 -7.00
N TRP A 6 6.39 1.30 -6.30
CA TRP A 6 6.19 1.11 -4.86
C TRP A 6 6.58 2.37 -4.09
N ARG A 7 5.62 2.89 -3.31
CA ARG A 7 5.81 4.02 -2.40
C ARG A 7 5.73 3.56 -0.96
N LYS A 8 6.81 3.77 -0.22
CA LYS A 8 6.88 3.56 1.23
C LYS A 8 5.92 4.47 2.00
N SER A 9 5.22 3.90 2.98
CA SER A 9 4.42 4.66 3.93
C SER A 9 5.28 5.60 4.78
N SER A 10 4.80 6.82 5.03
CA SER A 10 5.46 7.75 5.95
C SER A 10 5.36 7.32 7.43
N ARG A 11 4.59 6.28 7.72
CA ARG A 11 4.48 5.68 9.06
C ARG A 11 5.45 4.52 9.26
N SER A 12 6.22 4.14 8.24
CA SER A 12 7.23 3.08 8.35
C SER A 12 8.57 3.64 8.85
N GLY A 13 9.22 2.90 9.75
CA GLY A 13 10.54 3.24 10.31
C GLY A 13 11.72 2.87 9.39
N PRO A 14 12.97 3.15 9.82
CA PRO A 14 14.17 2.92 9.01
C PRO A 14 14.65 1.45 8.98
N ASN A 15 14.04 0.55 9.75
CA ASN A 15 14.49 -0.82 9.98
C ASN A 15 14.12 -1.84 8.88
N GLY A 16 13.70 -1.38 7.70
CA GLY A 16 13.35 -2.27 6.57
C GLY A 16 12.02 -3.02 6.69
N ALA A 17 11.27 -2.86 7.80
CA ALA A 17 9.93 -3.41 7.98
C ALA A 17 8.87 -2.37 7.58
N CYS A 18 8.60 -2.25 6.28
CA CYS A 18 7.81 -1.18 5.71
C CYS A 18 6.52 -1.70 5.06
N VAL A 19 5.48 -0.87 5.12
CA VAL A 19 4.30 -1.03 4.26
C VAL A 19 4.48 -0.14 3.05
N GLU A 20 4.28 -0.71 1.87
CA GLU A 20 4.38 -0.01 0.61
C GLU A 20 3.11 -0.19 -0.22
N ALA A 21 2.77 0.83 -1.01
CA ALA A 21 1.63 0.78 -1.91
C ALA A 21 1.98 1.32 -3.30
N ARG A 22 1.30 0.83 -4.33
CA ARG A 22 1.37 1.33 -5.72
C ARG A 22 0.02 1.22 -6.42
N LEU A 23 -0.10 1.87 -7.57
CA LEU A 23 -1.15 1.58 -8.55
C LEU A 23 -0.78 0.32 -9.34
N GLY A 24 -1.65 -0.68 -9.29
CA GLY A 24 -1.68 -1.81 -10.21
C GLY A 24 -2.75 -1.61 -11.28
N ASP A 25 -2.93 -2.62 -12.13
CA ASP A 25 -3.86 -2.53 -13.27
C ASP A 25 -5.32 -2.44 -12.80
N GLU A 26 -5.69 -3.19 -11.75
CA GLU A 26 -7.06 -3.29 -11.25
C GLU A 26 -7.33 -2.44 -9.98
N GLY A 27 -6.34 -1.71 -9.48
CA GLY A 27 -6.52 -0.93 -8.25
C GLY A 27 -5.22 -0.61 -7.52
N VAL A 28 -5.28 -0.61 -6.19
CA VAL A 28 -4.12 -0.38 -5.32
C VAL A 28 -3.57 -1.71 -4.84
N GLU A 29 -2.27 -1.89 -5.04
CA GLU A 29 -1.52 -3.04 -4.53
C GLU A 29 -0.74 -2.63 -3.29
N ILE A 30 -0.76 -3.48 -2.27
CA ILE A 30 -0.14 -3.25 -0.97
C ILE A 30 0.73 -4.46 -0.62
N ARG A 31 1.93 -4.20 -0.09
CA ARG A 31 2.83 -5.24 0.42
C ARG A 31 3.49 -4.84 1.73
N ASP A 32 3.92 -5.84 2.49
CA ASP A 32 4.73 -5.68 3.69
C ASP A 32 6.14 -6.20 3.42
N THR A 33 7.13 -5.30 3.36
CA THR A 33 8.53 -5.66 3.06
C THR A 33 9.19 -6.44 4.18
N LYS A 34 8.57 -6.54 5.36
CA LYS A 34 9.03 -7.43 6.44
C LYS A 34 8.91 -8.90 6.04
N LEU A 35 7.98 -9.23 5.14
CA LEU A 35 7.80 -10.59 4.65
C LEU A 35 8.75 -10.84 3.48
N THR A 36 9.63 -11.83 3.60
CA THR A 36 10.55 -12.25 2.54
C THR A 36 9.79 -12.60 1.24
N VAL A 37 8.59 -13.17 1.39
CA VAL A 37 7.62 -13.37 0.31
C VAL A 37 6.30 -12.75 0.75
N SER A 38 6.12 -11.46 0.48
CA SER A 38 4.87 -10.78 0.79
C SER A 38 3.78 -11.17 -0.20
N PRO A 39 2.58 -11.58 0.25
CA PRO A 39 1.42 -11.53 -0.62
C PRO A 39 1.14 -10.08 -1.04
N ILE A 40 0.60 -9.90 -2.24
CA ILE A 40 0.14 -8.60 -2.72
C ILE A 40 -1.36 -8.50 -2.44
N LEU A 41 -1.72 -7.66 -1.47
CA LEU A 41 -3.12 -7.35 -1.20
C LEU A 41 -3.60 -6.36 -2.25
N ARG A 42 -4.72 -6.68 -2.92
CA ARG A 42 -5.33 -5.85 -3.95
C ARG A 42 -6.62 -5.25 -3.42
N ALA A 43 -6.70 -3.93 -3.45
CA ALA A 43 -7.92 -3.20 -3.19
C ALA A 43 -8.41 -2.56 -4.49
N SER A 44 -9.70 -2.69 -4.78
CA SER A 44 -10.31 -1.90 -5.85
C SER A 44 -10.13 -0.41 -5.55
N ARG A 45 -10.29 0.45 -6.57
CA ARG A 45 -10.27 1.91 -6.37
C ARG A 45 -11.31 2.37 -5.34
N ALA A 46 -12.49 1.74 -5.35
CA ALA A 46 -13.58 2.06 -4.43
C ALA A 46 -13.25 1.67 -2.98
N ASP A 47 -12.72 0.47 -2.77
CA ASP A 47 -12.32 -0.02 -1.43
C ASP A 47 -11.18 0.83 -0.87
N TRP A 48 -10.18 1.15 -1.70
CA TRP A 48 -9.08 2.01 -1.31
C TRP A 48 -9.57 3.40 -0.88
N ALA A 49 -10.46 4.01 -1.66
CA ALA A 49 -11.07 5.29 -1.29
C ALA A 49 -11.87 5.19 0.02
N SER A 50 -12.55 4.06 0.26
CA SER A 50 -13.26 3.80 1.52
C SER A 50 -12.32 3.71 2.71
N LEU A 51 -11.22 2.95 2.58
CA LEU A 51 -10.18 2.85 3.61
C LEU A 51 -9.60 4.22 3.98
N LEU A 52 -9.34 5.08 2.98
CA LEU A 52 -8.83 6.43 3.23
C LEU A 52 -9.81 7.27 4.04
N ARG A 53 -11.11 7.25 3.70
CA ARG A 53 -12.15 7.96 4.46
C ARG A 53 -12.26 7.46 5.90
N THR A 54 -12.26 6.14 6.10
CA THR A 54 -12.30 5.55 7.46
C THR A 54 -11.03 5.87 8.25
N SER A 55 -9.88 6.06 7.59
CA SER A 55 -8.63 6.40 8.25
C SER A 55 -8.53 7.84 8.77
N GLY A 56 -9.58 8.66 8.60
CA GLY A 56 -9.66 10.02 9.13
C GLY A 56 -8.68 11.00 8.47
N ARG A 57 -8.33 10.78 7.21
CA ARG A 57 -7.52 11.68 6.39
C ARG A 57 -8.38 12.42 5.38
#